data_AF-A0A9D9S7V5-F1
#
_entry.id   AF-A0A9D9S7V5-F1
#
_cell.length_a   1.000
_cell.length_b   1.000
_cell.length_c   1.000
_cell.angle_alpha   90.00
_cell.angle_beta   90.00
_cell.angle_gamma   90.00
#
_symmetry.space_group_name_H-M   'P 1'
#
loop_
_entity.id
_entity.type
_entity.pdbx_description
1 polymer ?
#
loop_
_entity_poly.entity_id
_entity_poly.type
_entity_poly.pdbx_seq_one_letter_code
_entity_poly.pdbx_strand_id
1 'polypeptide(L)'
;MEFVLFIVAIIAILWAWQGMVECTQHLARRLFPQNEDVISYAPYIFTDSIVIIAAVIAEPIGVKWQWSALCSVLAASLFGHARIRQKRDADRQEELRRANRAREIYSQYESNPYLINDPNFRDEFFRVGAASHSWNLKESARTEGWTVYGRATGWKCQGCGKMIYDRRQAHVDHIKPKSKYPHLAYLRSNLQILCARCNSHKGAYDGDDWREEIKLRKKKKAVQRRKKTLKERREQNASG
;
A
#
# COMPACT_ATOMS: atom_id res chain seq x y z
N MET A 1 -39.82 43.78 10.41
CA MET A 1 -39.04 43.14 11.50
C MET A 1 -39.17 41.63 11.50
N GLU A 2 -40.36 41.06 11.28
CA GLU A 2 -40.57 39.60 11.32
C GLU A 2 -39.71 38.80 10.32
N PHE A 3 -39.52 39.30 9.08
CA PHE A 3 -38.68 38.65 8.08
C PHE A 3 -37.20 38.57 8.51
N VAL A 4 -36.69 39.61 9.17
CA VAL A 4 -35.30 39.65 9.65
C VAL A 4 -35.11 38.66 10.80
N LEU A 5 -36.08 38.60 11.73
CA LEU A 5 -36.06 37.65 12.84
C LEU A 5 -36.12 36.19 12.34
N PHE A 6 -36.90 35.91 11.30
CA PHE A 6 -36.98 34.59 10.67
C PHE A 6 -35.64 34.15 10.06
N ILE A 7 -34.97 35.04 9.31
CA ILE A 7 -33.65 34.75 8.73
C ILE A 7 -32.60 34.49 9.83
N VAL A 8 -32.59 35.32 10.88
CA VAL A 8 -31.66 35.13 12.02
C VAL A 8 -31.89 33.79 12.71
N ALA A 9 -33.14 33.37 12.87
CA ALA A 9 -33.47 32.06 13.44
C ALA A 9 -32.97 30.89 12.58
N ILE A 10 -33.15 30.96 11.24
CA ILE A 10 -32.61 29.94 10.32
C ILE A 10 -31.09 29.84 10.42
N ILE A 11 -30.40 30.98 10.40
CA ILE A 11 -28.93 31.02 10.50
C ILE A 11 -28.46 30.40 11.81
N ALA A 12 -29.11 30.71 12.93
CA ALA A 12 -28.79 30.15 14.23
C ALA A 12 -28.99 28.62 14.27
N ILE A 13 -30.07 28.11 13.67
CA ILE A 13 -30.33 26.67 13.56
C ILE A 13 -29.25 25.97 12.71
N LEU A 14 -28.87 26.56 11.57
CA LEU A 14 -27.82 26.01 10.71
C LEU A 14 -26.45 25.99 11.41
N TRP A 15 -26.13 27.03 12.19
CA TRP A 15 -24.91 27.08 13.00
C TRP A 15 -24.90 26.01 14.11
N ALA A 16 -26.01 25.87 14.83
CA ALA A 16 -26.15 24.83 15.84
C ALA A 16 -26.03 23.42 15.22
N TRP A 17 -26.63 23.21 14.05
CA TRP A 17 -26.51 21.98 13.28
C TRP A 17 -25.06 21.66 12.90
N GLN A 18 -24.34 22.64 12.34
CA GLN A 18 -22.94 22.47 11.96
C GLN A 18 -22.06 22.11 13.17
N GLY A 19 -22.26 22.79 14.30
CA GLY A 19 -21.56 22.46 15.55
C GLY A 19 -21.85 21.05 16.05
N MET A 20 -23.10 20.58 15.92
CA MET A 20 -23.45 19.19 16.27
C MET A 20 -22.79 18.17 15.33
N VAL A 21 -22.72 18.43 14.02
CA VAL A 21 -22.03 17.57 13.05
C VAL A 21 -20.56 17.40 13.43
N GLU A 22 -19.87 18.50 13.73
CA GLU A 22 -18.46 18.46 14.11
C GLU A 22 -18.24 17.74 15.45
N CYS A 23 -19.11 18.00 16.43
CA CYS A 23 -19.04 17.36 17.74
C CYS A 23 -19.26 15.84 17.65
N THR A 24 -20.30 15.41 16.92
CA THR A 24 -20.61 13.98 16.73
C THR A 24 -19.51 13.26 15.96
N GLN A 25 -18.96 13.87 14.91
CA GLN A 25 -17.79 13.33 14.21
C GLN A 25 -16.55 13.26 15.11
N HIS A 26 -16.29 14.30 15.93
CA HIS A 26 -15.16 14.30 16.86
C HIS A 26 -15.28 13.18 17.89
N LEU A 27 -16.48 13.01 18.47
CA LEU A 27 -16.76 11.93 19.42
C LEU A 27 -16.61 10.55 18.75
N ALA A 28 -17.15 10.38 17.55
CA ALA A 28 -17.04 9.14 16.79
C ALA A 28 -15.57 8.79 16.44
N ARG A 29 -14.74 9.78 16.10
CA ARG A 29 -13.29 9.57 15.88
C ARG A 29 -12.58 9.08 17.14
N ARG A 30 -12.97 9.57 18.32
CA ARG A 30 -12.39 9.13 19.60
C ARG A 30 -12.82 7.71 19.97
N LEU A 31 -14.09 7.37 19.78
CA LEU A 31 -14.65 6.08 20.16
C LEU A 31 -14.32 4.97 19.15
N PHE A 32 -14.29 5.31 17.85
CA PHE A 32 -14.13 4.36 16.75
C PHE A 32 -13.07 4.82 15.73
N PRO A 33 -11.81 5.01 16.15
CA PRO A 33 -10.77 5.63 15.31
C PRO A 33 -10.44 4.85 14.02
N GLN A 34 -10.75 3.55 13.96
CA GLN A 34 -10.49 2.72 12.79
C GLN A 34 -11.72 2.52 11.88
N ASN A 35 -12.87 3.09 12.23
CA ASN A 35 -14.12 2.86 11.50
C ASN A 35 -14.62 4.17 10.85
N GLU A 36 -14.09 4.47 9.66
CA GLU A 36 -14.46 5.67 8.90
C GLU A 36 -15.95 5.72 8.54
N ASP A 37 -16.60 4.56 8.40
CA ASP A 37 -18.04 4.51 8.16
C ASP A 37 -18.80 5.06 9.37
N VAL A 38 -18.50 4.59 10.60
CA VAL A 38 -19.14 5.11 11.82
C VAL A 38 -18.87 6.61 12.00
N ILE A 39 -17.66 7.08 11.71
CA ILE A 39 -17.32 8.51 11.77
C ILE A 39 -18.13 9.31 10.75
N SER A 40 -18.31 8.79 9.54
CA SER A 40 -19.06 9.46 8.47
C SER A 40 -20.57 9.47 8.74
N TYR A 41 -21.09 8.44 9.40
CA TYR A 41 -22.52 8.30 9.70
C TYR A 41 -22.95 8.90 11.04
N ALA A 42 -22.01 9.20 11.94
CA ALA A 42 -22.29 9.70 13.30
C ALA A 42 -23.26 10.89 13.39
N PRO A 43 -23.16 11.93 12.53
CA PRO A 43 -24.13 13.02 12.55
C PRO A 43 -25.56 12.56 12.29
N TYR A 44 -25.75 11.66 11.32
CA TYR A 44 -27.07 11.15 10.93
C TYR A 44 -27.66 10.24 12.02
N ILE A 45 -26.86 9.33 12.57
CA ILE A 45 -27.29 8.45 13.67
C ILE A 45 -27.74 9.28 14.88
N PHE A 46 -27.00 10.34 15.21
CA PHE A 46 -27.32 11.22 16.32
C PHE A 46 -28.60 12.02 16.08
N THR A 47 -28.79 12.57 14.87
CA THR A 47 -29.99 13.32 14.51
C THR A 47 -31.22 12.43 14.48
N ASP A 48 -31.09 11.20 13.97
CA ASP A 48 -32.16 10.21 13.95
C ASP A 48 -32.58 9.86 15.38
N SER A 49 -31.59 9.66 16.27
CA SER A 49 -31.84 9.36 17.69
C SER A 49 -32.58 10.50 18.39
N ILE A 50 -32.18 11.76 18.16
CA ILE A 50 -32.85 12.93 18.75
C ILE A 50 -34.31 13.02 18.28
N VAL A 51 -34.57 12.85 16.99
CA VAL A 51 -35.93 12.98 16.47
C VAL A 51 -36.83 11.84 16.94
N ILE A 52 -36.31 10.61 17.01
CA ILE A 52 -37.06 9.48 17.59
C ILE A 52 -37.39 9.76 19.05
N ILE A 53 -36.42 10.20 19.85
CA ILE A 53 -36.63 10.54 21.27
C ILE A 53 -37.67 11.66 21.41
N ALA A 54 -37.57 12.72 20.61
CA ALA A 54 -38.53 13.83 20.63
C ALA A 54 -39.94 13.39 20.23
N ALA A 55 -40.06 12.51 19.24
CA ALA A 55 -41.34 11.94 18.80
C ALA A 55 -41.99 11.04 19.88
N VAL A 56 -41.18 10.31 20.64
CA VAL A 56 -41.65 9.45 21.75
C VAL A 56 -42.09 10.27 22.96
N ILE A 57 -41.39 11.36 23.28
CA ILE A 57 -41.70 12.19 24.46
C ILE A 57 -42.90 13.13 24.22
N ALA A 58 -43.19 13.49 22.96
CA ALA A 58 -44.29 14.40 22.64
C ALA A 58 -45.63 13.66 22.46
N GLU A 59 -46.56 13.79 23.42
CA GLU A 59 -48.00 13.52 23.24
C GLU A 59 -48.87 14.79 23.46
N PRO A 60 -50.04 14.99 22.80
CA PRO A 60 -50.53 14.40 21.55
C PRO A 60 -50.46 15.45 20.43
N ILE A 61 -49.29 15.66 19.85
CA ILE A 61 -49.19 16.37 18.57
C ILE A 61 -49.61 15.34 17.52
N GLY A 62 -50.83 15.45 17.01
CA GLY A 62 -51.52 14.37 16.28
C GLY A 62 -50.65 13.54 15.35
N VAL A 63 -50.86 12.22 15.37
CA VAL A 63 -50.14 11.12 14.67
C VAL A 63 -49.56 11.48 13.29
N LYS A 64 -50.25 12.33 12.52
CA LYS A 64 -49.79 12.81 11.20
C LYS A 64 -48.44 13.54 11.23
N TRP A 65 -48.17 14.36 12.26
CA TRP A 65 -46.92 15.13 12.35
C TRP A 65 -45.72 14.26 12.75
N GLN A 66 -45.96 13.24 13.59
CA GLN A 66 -44.94 12.26 13.98
C GLN A 66 -44.45 11.45 12.77
N TRP A 67 -45.35 10.98 11.90
CA TRP A 67 -44.97 10.28 10.67
C TRP A 67 -44.20 11.17 9.70
N SER A 68 -44.59 12.43 9.54
CA SER A 68 -43.87 13.39 8.68
C SER A 68 -42.43 13.62 9.15
N ALA A 69 -42.23 13.78 10.48
CA ALA A 69 -40.91 13.93 11.08
C ALA A 69 -40.06 12.67 10.88
N LEU A 70 -40.61 11.48 11.14
CA LEU A 70 -39.93 10.20 10.91
C LEU A 70 -39.56 10.00 9.44
N CYS A 71 -40.48 10.27 8.51
CA CYS A 71 -40.20 10.18 7.08
C CYS A 71 -39.10 11.15 6.63
N SER A 72 -39.08 12.37 7.18
CA SER A 72 -38.05 13.37 6.85
C SER A 72 -36.66 12.94 7.32
N VAL A 73 -36.58 12.35 8.52
CA VAL A 73 -35.35 11.80 9.10
C VAL A 73 -34.85 10.60 8.29
N LEU A 74 -35.73 9.63 8.01
CA LEU A 74 -35.37 8.47 7.20
C LEU A 74 -34.92 8.89 5.80
N ALA A 75 -35.59 9.86 5.19
CA ALA A 75 -35.16 10.42 3.91
C ALA A 75 -33.78 11.06 4.02
N ALA A 76 -33.53 11.92 5.02
CA ALA A 76 -32.22 12.56 5.24
C ALA A 76 -31.09 11.53 5.43
N SER A 77 -31.33 10.47 6.21
CA SER A 77 -30.38 9.37 6.38
C SER A 77 -30.14 8.59 5.09
N LEU A 78 -31.18 8.25 4.34
CA LEU A 78 -31.04 7.59 3.03
C LEU A 78 -30.26 8.45 2.03
N PHE A 79 -30.52 9.76 1.97
CA PHE A 79 -29.76 10.70 1.13
C PHE A 79 -28.31 10.82 1.59
N GLY A 80 -28.06 10.87 2.90
CA GLY A 80 -26.70 10.86 3.48
C GLY A 80 -25.93 9.61 3.09
N HIS A 81 -26.54 8.42 3.24
CA HIS A 81 -26.01 7.14 2.79
C HIS A 81 -25.73 7.10 1.29
N ALA A 82 -26.66 7.57 0.46
CA ALA A 82 -26.48 7.61 -0.99
C ALA A 82 -25.28 8.50 -1.38
N ARG A 83 -25.13 9.66 -0.75
CA ARG A 83 -24.01 10.59 -1.01
C ARG A 83 -22.66 10.01 -0.57
N ILE A 84 -22.59 9.38 0.60
CA ILE A 84 -21.37 8.71 1.08
C ILE A 84 -21.00 7.55 0.15
N ARG A 85 -21.98 6.75 -0.27
CA ARG A 85 -21.77 5.67 -1.23
C ARG A 85 -21.27 6.19 -2.58
N GLN A 86 -21.89 7.23 -3.12
CA GLN A 86 -21.47 7.85 -4.38
C GLN A 86 -20.03 8.38 -4.29
N LYS A 87 -19.65 9.01 -3.17
CA LYS A 87 -18.28 9.46 -2.93
C LYS A 87 -17.30 8.27 -2.88
N ARG A 88 -17.62 7.21 -2.13
CA ARG A 88 -16.80 5.99 -2.06
C ARG A 88 -16.65 5.31 -3.41
N ASP A 89 -17.71 5.25 -4.21
CA ASP A 89 -17.66 4.68 -5.56
C ASP A 89 -16.82 5.56 -6.49
N ALA A 90 -16.90 6.89 -6.39
CA ALA A 90 -16.04 7.80 -7.14
C ALA A 90 -14.56 7.66 -6.73
N ASP A 91 -14.27 7.59 -5.43
CA ASP A 91 -12.92 7.38 -4.88
C ASP A 91 -12.35 6.04 -5.36
N ARG A 92 -13.15 4.97 -5.34
CA ARG A 92 -12.77 3.64 -5.87
C ARG A 92 -12.49 3.67 -7.37
N GLN A 93 -13.31 4.38 -8.15
CA GLN A 93 -13.10 4.52 -9.59
C GLN A 93 -11.80 5.29 -9.88
N GLU A 94 -11.52 6.34 -9.12
CA GLU A 94 -10.28 7.10 -9.22
C GLU A 94 -9.06 6.26 -8.84
N GLU A 95 -9.15 5.47 -7.77
CA GLU A 95 -8.09 4.51 -7.39
C GLU A 95 -7.84 3.48 -8.50
N LEU A 96 -8.90 2.93 -9.10
CA LEU A 96 -8.80 1.98 -10.21
C LEU A 96 -8.15 2.63 -11.44
N ARG A 97 -8.51 3.88 -11.77
CA ARG A 97 -7.88 4.64 -12.86
C ARG A 97 -6.39 4.84 -12.61
N ARG A 98 -6.00 5.25 -11.40
CA ARG A 98 -4.59 5.39 -11.00
C ARG A 98 -3.84 4.07 -11.10
N ALA A 99 -4.42 2.97 -10.64
CA ALA A 99 -3.83 1.64 -10.72
C ALA A 99 -3.64 1.17 -12.18
N ASN A 100 -4.63 1.41 -13.04
CA ASN A 100 -4.53 1.08 -14.47
C ASN A 100 -3.45 1.92 -15.16
N ARG A 101 -3.40 3.23 -14.88
CA ARG A 101 -2.35 4.11 -15.42
C ARG A 101 -0.95 3.69 -14.96
N ALA A 102 -0.81 3.28 -13.69
CA ALA A 102 0.45 2.76 -13.17
C ALA A 102 0.90 1.48 -13.88
N ARG A 103 -0.03 0.55 -14.18
CA ARG A 103 0.26 -0.67 -14.96
C ARG A 103 0.67 -0.35 -16.39
N GLU A 104 -0.04 0.56 -17.04
CA GLU A 104 0.26 0.98 -18.41
C GLU A 104 1.67 1.57 -18.51
N ILE A 105 1.99 2.55 -17.65
CA ILE A 105 3.30 3.18 -17.61
C ILE A 105 4.40 2.16 -17.29
N TYR A 106 4.15 1.24 -16.36
CA TYR A 106 5.10 0.17 -16.08
C TYR A 106 5.32 -0.73 -17.30
N SER A 107 4.27 -1.08 -18.02
CA SER A 107 4.36 -1.89 -19.25
C SER A 107 5.15 -1.17 -20.35
N GLN A 108 4.96 0.14 -20.51
CA GLN A 108 5.77 0.96 -21.41
C GLN A 108 7.25 0.92 -21.01
N TYR A 109 7.56 1.14 -19.73
CA TYR A 109 8.92 1.05 -19.22
C TYR A 109 9.53 -0.35 -19.38
N GLU A 110 8.75 -1.42 -19.18
CA GLU A 110 9.20 -2.80 -19.38
C GLU A 110 9.56 -3.07 -20.85
N SER A 111 8.78 -2.50 -21.80
CA SER A 111 9.06 -2.60 -23.23
C SER A 111 10.27 -1.76 -23.68
N ASN A 112 10.45 -0.58 -23.09
CA ASN A 112 11.56 0.32 -23.39
C ASN A 112 12.10 0.99 -22.11
N PRO A 113 13.08 0.36 -21.44
CA PRO A 113 13.58 0.85 -20.15
C PRO A 113 14.29 2.21 -20.26
N TYR A 114 14.76 2.59 -21.44
CA TYR A 114 15.39 3.89 -21.68
C TYR A 114 14.42 5.07 -21.56
N LEU A 115 13.10 4.83 -21.58
CA LEU A 115 12.09 5.88 -21.33
C LEU A 115 12.29 6.59 -19.98
N ILE A 116 12.89 5.93 -18.99
CA ILE A 116 13.17 6.55 -17.70
C ILE A 116 14.19 7.70 -17.77
N ASN A 117 14.90 7.85 -18.90
CA ASN A 117 15.80 8.98 -19.12
C ASN A 117 15.05 10.23 -19.63
N ASP A 118 13.83 10.07 -20.17
CA ASP A 118 12.96 11.19 -20.51
C ASP A 118 12.42 11.79 -19.19
N PRO A 119 12.67 13.09 -18.90
CA PRO A 119 12.20 13.72 -17.67
C PRO A 119 10.69 13.64 -17.46
N ASN A 120 9.89 13.82 -18.52
CA ASN A 120 8.43 13.82 -18.43
C ASN A 120 7.91 12.42 -18.09
N PHE A 121 8.44 11.40 -18.77
CA PHE A 121 8.09 10.01 -18.49
C PHE A 121 8.53 9.63 -17.08
N ARG A 122 9.75 10.01 -16.68
CA ARG A 122 10.31 9.72 -15.36
C ARG A 122 9.45 10.32 -14.24
N ASP A 123 9.07 11.59 -14.38
CA ASP A 123 8.25 12.28 -13.39
C ASP A 123 6.87 11.63 -13.29
N GLU A 124 6.27 11.26 -14.43
CA GLU A 124 5.01 10.53 -14.43
C GLU A 124 5.14 9.14 -13.79
N PHE A 125 6.17 8.37 -14.14
CA PHE A 125 6.48 7.05 -13.61
C PHE A 125 6.58 7.03 -12.07
N PHE A 126 7.22 8.05 -11.49
CA PHE A 126 7.27 8.22 -10.04
C PHE A 126 5.97 8.76 -9.44
N ARG A 127 5.29 9.69 -10.12
CA ARG A 127 4.03 10.31 -9.66
C ARG A 127 2.87 9.32 -9.59
N VAL A 128 2.68 8.49 -10.61
CA VAL A 128 1.58 7.51 -10.65
C VAL A 128 1.86 6.27 -9.80
N GLY A 129 3.04 6.19 -9.20
CA GLY A 129 3.41 5.06 -8.38
C GLY A 129 3.67 3.76 -9.14
N ALA A 130 3.94 3.84 -10.45
CA ALA A 130 4.47 2.71 -11.22
C ALA A 130 5.81 2.24 -10.64
N ALA A 131 6.61 3.20 -10.14
CA ALA A 131 7.77 2.93 -9.29
C ALA A 131 7.38 2.55 -7.84
N SER A 132 6.26 3.06 -7.33
CA SER A 132 5.89 3.03 -5.91
C SER A 132 4.97 1.89 -5.51
N HIS A 133 4.75 0.89 -6.36
CA HIS A 133 4.40 -0.45 -5.87
C HIS A 133 5.62 -1.02 -5.12
N SER A 134 5.95 -0.38 -4.00
CA SER A 134 6.96 -0.66 -2.97
C SER A 134 8.45 -0.37 -3.23
N TRP A 135 8.84 0.66 -4.00
CA TRP A 135 10.26 0.95 -4.26
C TRP A 135 10.76 2.37 -3.97
N ASN A 136 10.07 3.15 -3.12
CA ASN A 136 10.65 4.38 -2.55
C ASN A 136 11.56 4.05 -1.36
N LEU A 137 12.83 3.74 -1.65
CA LEU A 137 13.92 3.44 -0.72
C LEU A 137 14.36 4.63 0.14
N LYS A 138 13.43 5.34 0.79
CA LYS A 138 13.71 6.21 1.92
C LYS A 138 12.68 5.88 3.01
N GLU A 139 13.14 5.07 3.96
CA GLU A 139 12.51 4.67 5.24
C GLU A 139 11.24 3.80 5.25
N SER A 140 10.21 4.04 4.44
CA SER A 140 8.98 3.21 4.50
C SER A 140 9.00 1.94 3.62
N ALA A 141 9.83 1.89 2.56
CA ALA A 141 9.92 0.74 1.65
C ALA A 141 10.77 -0.44 2.17
N ARG A 142 11.29 -0.38 3.40
CA ARG A 142 12.01 -1.51 4.01
C ARG A 142 11.09 -2.71 4.30
N THR A 143 9.78 -2.48 4.41
CA THR A 143 8.79 -3.51 4.79
C THR A 143 7.99 -4.04 3.60
N GLU A 144 7.52 -3.20 2.68
CA GLU A 144 6.58 -3.65 1.64
C GLU A 144 7.24 -4.35 0.45
N GLY A 145 8.30 -3.78 -0.15
CA GLY A 145 8.88 -4.35 -1.39
C GLY A 145 9.69 -5.60 -1.14
N TRP A 146 10.27 -5.66 0.05
CA TRP A 146 10.86 -6.86 0.63
C TRP A 146 9.82 -7.95 0.83
N THR A 147 8.64 -7.59 1.34
CA THR A 147 7.58 -8.55 1.59
C THR A 147 6.99 -9.08 0.28
N VAL A 148 6.75 -8.23 -0.71
CA VAL A 148 6.20 -8.64 -2.02
C VAL A 148 7.18 -9.58 -2.74
N TYR A 149 8.44 -9.14 -2.90
CA TYR A 149 9.43 -9.93 -3.65
C TYR A 149 9.92 -11.15 -2.85
N GLY A 150 10.06 -11.01 -1.53
CA GLY A 150 10.34 -12.11 -0.61
C GLY A 150 9.25 -13.18 -0.64
N ARG A 151 7.97 -12.81 -0.64
CA ARG A 151 6.87 -13.79 -0.80
C ARG A 151 6.90 -14.47 -2.17
N ALA A 152 7.07 -13.72 -3.26
CA ALA A 152 7.12 -14.27 -4.61
C ALA A 152 8.26 -15.30 -4.80
N THR A 153 9.37 -15.10 -4.09
CA THR A 153 10.55 -15.99 -4.15
C THR A 153 10.57 -17.04 -3.03
N GLY A 154 9.56 -17.06 -2.15
CA GLY A 154 9.54 -17.92 -0.96
C GLY A 154 10.69 -17.65 0.00
N TRP A 155 11.22 -16.43 0.03
CA TRP A 155 12.37 -16.00 0.83
C TRP A 155 13.64 -16.83 0.57
N LYS A 156 13.76 -17.42 -0.63
CA LYS A 156 14.97 -18.12 -1.05
C LYS A 156 15.92 -17.13 -1.71
N CYS A 157 17.13 -17.03 -1.15
CA CYS A 157 18.21 -16.28 -1.77
C CYS A 157 18.46 -16.82 -3.19
N GLN A 158 18.28 -16.00 -4.21
CA GLN A 158 18.42 -16.44 -5.61
C GLN A 158 19.87 -16.71 -6.02
N GLY A 159 20.84 -16.18 -5.28
CA GLY A 159 22.25 -16.53 -5.45
C GLY A 159 22.58 -17.91 -4.89
N CYS A 160 22.40 -18.10 -3.57
CA CYS A 160 22.84 -19.33 -2.91
C CYS A 160 21.77 -20.41 -2.73
N GLY A 161 20.50 -20.13 -3.01
CA GLY A 161 19.36 -21.05 -2.83
C GLY A 161 18.92 -21.26 -1.37
N LYS A 162 19.60 -20.66 -0.39
CA LYS A 162 19.23 -20.81 1.03
C LYS A 162 17.98 -20.00 1.37
N MET A 163 17.15 -20.55 2.25
CA MET A 163 16.08 -19.81 2.91
C MET A 163 16.66 -18.68 3.76
N ILE A 164 16.03 -17.51 3.68
CA ILE A 164 16.31 -16.34 4.50
C ILE A 164 15.25 -16.29 5.59
N TYR A 165 15.55 -16.90 6.75
CA TYR A 165 14.62 -16.98 7.87
C TYR A 165 14.39 -15.61 8.52
N ASP A 166 15.47 -14.87 8.72
CA ASP A 166 15.40 -13.49 9.18
C ASP A 166 15.24 -12.55 7.99
N ARG A 167 14.01 -12.07 7.79
CA ARG A 167 13.65 -11.15 6.70
C ARG A 167 14.45 -9.85 6.73
N ARG A 168 15.00 -9.45 7.89
CA ARG A 168 15.88 -8.27 8.01
C ARG A 168 17.23 -8.46 7.30
N GLN A 169 17.59 -9.72 7.02
CA GLN A 169 18.83 -10.11 6.32
C GLN A 169 18.64 -10.45 4.84
N ALA A 170 17.40 -10.38 4.33
CA ALA A 170 17.20 -10.32 2.89
C ALA A 170 17.85 -9.05 2.35
N HIS A 171 17.98 -8.92 1.04
CA HIS A 171 18.38 -7.69 0.36
C HIS A 171 17.80 -7.81 -1.04
N VAL A 172 17.04 -6.80 -1.47
CA VAL A 172 16.71 -6.69 -2.89
C VAL A 172 17.87 -5.97 -3.57
N ASP A 173 18.52 -6.66 -4.50
CA ASP A 173 19.68 -6.19 -5.23
C ASP A 173 19.43 -6.28 -6.74
N HIS A 174 20.18 -5.52 -7.52
CA HIS A 174 20.08 -5.53 -8.97
C HIS A 174 21.01 -6.58 -9.56
N ILE A 175 20.58 -7.34 -10.58
CA ILE A 175 21.47 -8.24 -11.34
C ILE A 175 22.54 -7.41 -12.05
N LYS A 176 22.11 -6.42 -12.83
CA LYS A 176 22.95 -5.37 -13.42
C LYS A 176 22.99 -4.14 -12.49
N PRO A 177 24.16 -3.70 -12.02
CA PRO A 177 24.26 -2.62 -11.04
C PRO A 177 23.61 -1.31 -11.50
N LYS A 178 22.80 -0.69 -10.63
CA LYS A 178 22.12 0.59 -10.91
C LYS A 178 23.09 1.71 -11.34
N SER A 179 24.31 1.74 -10.81
CA SER A 179 25.31 2.76 -11.15
C SER A 179 25.78 2.69 -12.61
N LYS A 180 25.72 1.51 -13.24
CA LYS A 180 26.12 1.27 -14.64
C LYS A 180 24.92 1.18 -15.57
N TYR A 181 23.80 0.66 -15.06
CA TYR A 181 22.56 0.43 -15.83
C TYR A 181 21.36 1.08 -15.13
N PRO A 182 21.33 2.41 -15.01
CA PRO A 182 20.26 3.12 -14.30
C PRO A 182 18.89 2.91 -14.93
N HIS A 183 18.83 2.73 -16.25
CA HIS A 183 17.63 2.44 -17.01
C HIS A 183 17.00 1.06 -16.68
N LEU A 184 17.73 0.16 -16.02
CA LEU A 184 17.20 -1.16 -15.60
C LEU A 184 16.82 -1.19 -14.11
N ALA A 185 16.91 -0.07 -13.38
CA ALA A 185 16.83 -0.05 -11.92
C ALA A 185 15.48 -0.51 -11.35
N TYR A 186 14.40 -0.35 -12.12
CA TYR A 186 13.04 -0.68 -11.70
C TYR A 186 12.43 -1.87 -12.44
N LEU A 187 13.21 -2.55 -13.29
CA LEU A 187 12.74 -3.75 -14.00
C LEU A 187 12.75 -4.94 -13.05
N ARG A 188 11.62 -5.62 -12.90
CA ARG A 188 11.49 -6.82 -12.06
C ARG A 188 12.48 -7.93 -12.46
N SER A 189 12.74 -8.07 -13.76
CA SER A 189 13.71 -9.03 -14.31
C SER A 189 15.15 -8.72 -13.90
N ASN A 190 15.47 -7.45 -13.61
CA ASN A 190 16.79 -7.02 -13.14
C ASN A 190 16.88 -7.00 -11.60
N LEU A 191 15.82 -7.33 -10.87
CA LEU A 191 15.85 -7.43 -9.40
C LEU A 191 16.06 -8.87 -8.95
N GLN A 192 16.69 -9.04 -7.80
CA GLN A 192 16.88 -10.33 -7.15
C GLN A 192 16.91 -10.22 -5.62
N ILE A 193 16.47 -11.26 -4.93
CA ILE A 193 16.60 -11.34 -3.46
C ILE A 193 17.87 -12.10 -3.08
N LEU A 194 18.72 -11.48 -2.29
CA LEU A 194 19.98 -12.05 -1.80
C LEU A 194 20.00 -12.06 -0.28
N CYS A 195 20.68 -13.04 0.32
CA CYS A 195 21.06 -12.94 1.72
C CYS A 195 22.24 -11.98 1.88
N ALA A 196 22.43 -11.42 3.08
CA ALA A 196 23.53 -10.50 3.40
C ALA A 196 24.89 -10.95 2.85
N ARG A 197 25.22 -12.25 3.00
CA ARG A 197 26.44 -12.84 2.45
C ARG A 197 26.51 -12.75 0.93
N CYS A 198 25.46 -13.15 0.20
CA CYS A 198 25.51 -13.13 -1.27
C CYS A 198 25.52 -11.70 -1.81
N ASN A 199 24.78 -10.79 -1.17
CA ASN A 199 24.77 -9.38 -1.51
C ASN A 199 26.17 -8.76 -1.37
N SER A 200 26.82 -8.97 -0.23
CA SER A 200 28.20 -8.49 0.03
C SER A 200 29.21 -9.08 -0.97
N HIS A 201 29.11 -10.36 -1.32
CA HIS A 201 30.01 -10.98 -2.31
C HIS A 201 29.77 -10.50 -3.75
N LYS A 202 28.56 -10.04 -4.09
CA LYS A 202 28.27 -9.51 -5.42
C LYS A 202 28.93 -8.15 -5.61
N GLY A 203 28.74 -7.25 -4.64
CA GLY A 203 29.21 -5.87 -4.74
C GLY A 203 28.76 -5.22 -6.06
N ALA A 204 29.71 -4.59 -6.76
CA ALA A 204 29.49 -3.94 -8.06
C ALA A 204 29.74 -4.86 -9.27
N TYR A 205 29.70 -6.18 -9.09
CA TYR A 205 29.82 -7.13 -10.21
C TYR A 205 28.77 -6.81 -11.29
N ASP A 206 29.26 -6.57 -12.50
CA ASP A 206 28.50 -6.13 -13.67
C ASP A 206 28.61 -7.09 -14.85
N GLY A 207 29.27 -8.24 -14.64
CA GLY A 207 29.31 -9.34 -15.59
C GLY A 207 27.93 -9.95 -15.83
N ASP A 208 27.87 -11.21 -16.26
CA ASP A 208 26.60 -11.87 -16.59
C ASP A 208 25.69 -12.06 -15.36
N ASP A 209 24.61 -12.84 -15.49
CA ASP A 209 23.73 -13.12 -14.36
C ASP A 209 24.52 -13.71 -13.17
N TRP A 210 24.59 -12.92 -12.09
CA TRP A 210 25.26 -13.27 -10.84
C TRP A 210 24.84 -14.64 -10.29
N ARG A 211 23.60 -15.07 -10.56
CA ARG A 211 23.07 -16.37 -10.14
C ARG A 211 23.87 -17.51 -10.78
N GLU A 212 24.21 -17.38 -12.06
CA GLU A 212 25.03 -18.37 -12.78
C GLU A 212 26.47 -18.36 -12.28
N GLU A 213 27.03 -17.18 -12.02
CA GLU A 213 28.37 -17.04 -11.45
C GLU A 213 28.47 -17.71 -10.06
N ILE A 214 27.44 -17.59 -9.20
CA ILE A 214 27.42 -18.33 -7.92
C ILE A 214 27.38 -19.84 -8.14
N LYS A 215 26.58 -20.35 -9.09
CA LYS A 215 26.54 -21.79 -9.39
C LYS A 215 27.92 -22.29 -9.84
N LEU A 216 28.59 -21.56 -10.74
CA LEU A 216 29.94 -21.87 -11.19
C LEU A 216 30.95 -21.88 -10.03
N ARG A 217 30.91 -20.86 -9.16
CA ARG A 217 31.76 -20.79 -7.96
C ARG A 217 31.54 -21.97 -7.01
N LYS A 218 30.28 -22.36 -6.80
CA LYS A 218 29.94 -23.54 -5.97
C LYS A 218 30.47 -24.83 -6.59
N LYS A 219 30.30 -25.02 -7.90
CA LYS A 219 30.82 -26.20 -8.63
C LYS A 219 32.34 -26.29 -8.52
N LYS A 220 33.06 -25.18 -8.75
CA LYS A 220 34.52 -25.09 -8.60
C LYS A 220 34.96 -25.46 -7.17
N LYS A 221 34.32 -24.90 -6.14
CA LYS A 221 34.61 -25.23 -4.73
C LYS A 221 34.35 -26.69 -4.39
N ALA A 222 33.29 -27.29 -4.92
CA ALA A 222 32.99 -28.71 -4.72
C ALA A 222 34.06 -29.62 -5.33
N VAL A 223 34.52 -29.32 -6.54
CA VAL A 223 35.62 -30.04 -7.20
C VAL A 223 36.92 -29.92 -6.40
N GLN A 224 37.27 -28.71 -5.95
CA GLN A 224 38.47 -28.48 -5.13
C GLN A 224 38.43 -29.27 -3.83
N ARG A 225 37.29 -29.29 -3.13
CA ARG A 225 37.10 -30.09 -1.91
C ARG A 225 37.29 -31.59 -2.17
N ARG A 226 36.68 -32.12 -3.23
CA ARG A 226 36.86 -33.53 -3.62
C ARG A 226 38.32 -33.87 -3.90
N LYS A 227 39.03 -33.02 -4.65
CA LYS A 227 40.46 -33.20 -4.91
C LYS A 227 41.29 -33.21 -3.63
N LYS A 228 41.00 -32.30 -2.69
CA LYS A 228 41.66 -32.25 -1.38
C LYS A 228 41.44 -33.54 -0.58
N THR A 229 40.18 -33.97 -0.46
CA THR A 229 39.83 -35.21 0.26
C THR A 229 40.47 -36.45 -0.38
N LEU A 230 40.53 -36.52 -1.72
CA LEU A 230 41.22 -37.61 -2.41
C LEU A 230 42.72 -37.61 -2.14
N LYS A 231 43.36 -36.44 -2.07
CA LYS A 231 44.78 -36.31 -1.72
C LYS A 231 45.02 -36.76 -0.26
N GLU A 232 44.23 -36.25 0.68
CA GLU A 232 44.32 -36.63 2.11
C GLU A 232 44.14 -38.14 2.32
N ARG A 233 43.19 -38.78 1.62
CA ARG A 233 43.00 -40.24 1.68
C ARG A 233 44.18 -41.02 1.11
N ARG A 234 44.80 -40.53 0.02
CA ARG A 234 46.00 -41.15 -0.57
C ARG A 234 47.21 -41.06 0.37
N GLU A 235 47.38 -39.93 1.04
CA GLU A 235 48.45 -39.72 2.01
C GLU A 235 48.28 -40.63 3.23
N GLN A 236 47.06 -40.76 3.77
CA GLN A 236 46.76 -41.67 4.88
C GLN A 236 47.05 -43.14 4.53
N ASN A 237 46.62 -43.60 3.35
CA ASN A 237 46.86 -44.97 2.89
C ASN A 237 48.35 -45.27 2.60
N ALA A 238 49.18 -44.24 2.39
CA ALA A 238 50.61 -44.41 2.18
C ALA A 238 51.41 -44.46 3.50
N SER A 239 50.79 -44.08 4.61
CA SER A 239 51.42 -43.97 5.94
C SER A 239 51.07 -45.09 6.92
N GLY A 240 50.16 -46.00 6.56
CA GLY A 240 49.77 -47.17 7.35
C GLY A 240 50.02 -48.45 6.57
#